data_AF-A0A4R2D9T5-F1
#
_entry.id   AF-A0A4R2D9T5-F1
#
_cell.length_a   1.000
_cell.length_b   1.000
_cell.length_c   1.000
_cell.angle_alpha   90.00
_cell.angle_beta   90.00
_cell.angle_gamma   90.00
#
_symmetry.space_group_name_H-M   'P 1'
#
loop_
_entity.id
_entity.type
_entity.pdbx_description
1 polymer ?
#
loop_
_entity_poly.entity_id
_entity_poly.type
_entity_poly.pdbx_seq_one_letter_code
_entity_poly.pdbx_strand_id
1 'polypeptide(L)'
;MSPDAASEAARRNIELIALARPGYGRSAPQPMTSIGDWHGIVTPLLDTLGIERYSVWGTSAGAPYAYALAAPDRERVGPWLQHSGKRRLHLPRR
;
A
#
# COMPACT_ATOMS: atom_id res chain seq x y z
N MET A 1 7.44 12.27 -1.99
CA MET A 1 6.08 12.66 -1.58
C MET A 1 6.11 14.18 -1.47
N SER A 2 5.16 14.91 -2.10
CA SER A 2 5.13 16.37 -1.92
C SER A 2 5.01 16.68 -0.41
N PRO A 3 5.69 17.71 0.11
CA PRO A 3 5.47 18.22 1.47
C PRO A 3 3.99 18.39 1.82
N ASP A 4 3.16 18.69 0.81
CA ASP A 4 1.72 18.90 0.93
C ASP A 4 0.96 17.62 1.30
N ALA A 5 1.38 16.46 0.78
CA ALA A 5 0.65 15.22 0.99
C ALA A 5 0.84 14.65 2.40
N ALA A 6 2.06 14.74 2.94
CA ALA A 6 2.33 14.34 4.32
C ALA A 6 1.64 15.28 5.32
N SER A 7 1.69 16.59 5.05
CA SER A 7 1.02 17.60 5.87
C SER A 7 -0.51 17.43 5.86
N GLU A 8 -1.10 17.14 4.70
CA GLU A 8 -2.53 16.89 4.57
C GLU A 8 -2.96 15.57 5.24
N ALA A 9 -2.14 14.53 5.15
CA ALA A 9 -2.39 13.27 5.87
C ALA A 9 -2.37 13.50 7.39
N ALA A 10 -1.37 14.24 7.89
CA ALA A 10 -1.30 14.61 9.30
C ALA A 10 -2.53 15.38 9.77
N ARG A 11 -3.01 16.37 8.99
CA ARG A 11 -4.25 17.11 9.30
C ARG A 11 -5.49 16.21 9.37
N ARG A 12 -5.47 15.08 8.67
CA ARG A 12 -6.56 14.08 8.63
C ARG A 12 -6.36 12.93 9.61
N ASN A 13 -5.35 12.99 10.48
CA ASN A 13 -4.95 11.90 11.38
C ASN A 13 -4.69 10.58 10.62
N ILE A 14 -4.07 10.68 9.44
CA ILE A 14 -3.64 9.53 8.63
C ILE A 14 -2.15 9.34 8.85
N GLU A 15 -1.78 8.16 9.34
CA GLU A 15 -0.39 7.71 9.37
C GLU A 15 0.01 7.15 8.01
N LEU A 16 1.08 7.69 7.42
CA LEU A 16 1.59 7.24 6.12
C LEU A 16 2.83 6.37 6.32
N ILE A 17 2.73 5.10 5.90
CA ILE A 17 3.84 4.16 5.88
C ILE A 17 4.28 3.95 4.43
N ALA A 18 5.49 4.39 4.10
CA ALA A 18 6.08 4.23 2.78
C ALA A 18 7.03 3.02 2.76
N LEU A 19 6.63 1.97 2.06
CA LEU A 19 7.43 0.75 1.94
C LEU A 19 8.34 0.81 0.72
N ALA A 20 9.65 0.64 0.93
CA ALA A 20 10.58 0.46 -0.16
C ALA A 20 10.58 -1.02 -0.62
N ARG A 21 10.50 -1.23 -1.93
CA ARG A 21 10.59 -2.55 -2.56
C ARG A 21 11.90 -3.26 -2.16
N PRO A 22 11.96 -4.59 -2.21
CA PRO A 22 13.20 -5.31 -1.89
C PRO A 22 14.35 -4.83 -2.77
N GLY A 23 15.51 -4.57 -2.16
CA GLY A 23 16.69 -4.02 -2.83
C GLY A 23 16.64 -2.51 -3.17
N TYR A 24 15.58 -1.79 -2.80
CA TYR A 24 15.50 -0.33 -2.95
C TYR A 24 15.79 0.39 -1.63
N GLY A 25 16.53 1.49 -1.70
CA GLY A 25 16.84 2.31 -0.53
C GLY A 25 17.57 1.50 0.54
N ARG A 26 16.94 1.33 1.71
CA ARG A 26 17.46 0.57 2.84
C ARG A 26 16.85 -0.84 2.97
N SER A 27 15.93 -1.23 2.08
CA SER A 27 15.32 -2.55 2.10
C SER A 27 16.31 -3.59 1.60
N ALA A 28 16.46 -4.69 2.35
CA ALA A 28 17.28 -5.82 1.93
C ALA A 28 16.75 -6.42 0.60
N PRO A 29 17.62 -6.99 -0.25
CA PRO A 29 17.18 -7.77 -1.39
C PRO A 29 16.35 -8.97 -0.93
N GLN A 30 15.25 -9.23 -1.61
CA GLN A 30 14.42 -10.41 -1.40
C GLN A 30 13.94 -10.91 -2.76
N PRO A 31 14.09 -12.22 -3.06
CA PRO A 31 13.60 -12.77 -4.32
C PRO A 31 12.09 -12.59 -4.46
N MET A 32 11.68 -12.08 -5.61
CA MET A 32 10.29 -12.05 -6.06
C MET A 32 10.26 -12.65 -7.46
N THR A 33 9.43 -13.68 -7.63
CA THR A 33 9.13 -14.29 -8.94
C THR A 33 8.01 -13.56 -9.66
N SER A 34 7.17 -12.84 -8.91
CA SER A 34 6.08 -12.01 -9.44
C SER A 34 5.79 -10.81 -8.52
N ILE A 35 5.02 -9.83 -9.01
CA ILE A 35 4.51 -8.73 -8.16
C ILE A 35 3.55 -9.27 -7.08
N GLY A 36 2.88 -10.40 -7.33
CA GLY A 36 1.97 -11.05 -6.37
C GLY A 36 2.65 -11.43 -5.05
N ASP A 37 3.95 -11.73 -5.10
CA ASP A 37 4.76 -12.11 -3.94
C ASP A 37 4.85 -10.96 -2.91
N TRP A 38 4.54 -9.73 -3.33
CA TRP A 38 4.55 -8.55 -2.48
C TRP A 38 3.68 -8.67 -1.23
N HIS A 39 2.51 -9.32 -1.33
CA HIS A 39 1.65 -9.56 -0.17
C HIS A 39 2.39 -10.36 0.91
N GLY A 40 3.06 -11.45 0.53
CA GLY A 40 3.81 -12.30 1.48
C GLY A 40 4.99 -11.59 2.14
N ILE A 41 5.52 -10.52 1.53
CA ILE A 41 6.58 -9.70 2.10
C ILE A 41 6.03 -8.67 3.09
N VAL A 42 4.90 -8.05 2.76
CA VAL A 42 4.35 -6.93 3.55
C VAL A 42 3.49 -7.40 4.71
N THR A 43 2.72 -8.47 4.59
CA THR A 43 1.81 -8.92 5.66
C THR A 43 2.54 -9.18 6.99
N PRO A 44 3.70 -9.87 7.03
CA PRO A 44 4.45 -10.04 8.28
C PRO A 44 4.93 -8.72 8.90
N LEU A 45 5.24 -7.71 8.07
CA LEU A 45 5.59 -6.38 8.55
C LEU A 45 4.37 -5.70 9.18
N LEU A 46 3.20 -5.79 8.55
CA LEU A 46 1.95 -5.26 9.11
C LEU A 46 1.59 -5.93 10.44
N ASP A 47 1.75 -7.25 10.53
CA ASP A 47 1.54 -8.01 11.77
C ASP A 47 2.50 -7.52 12.87
N THR A 48 3.78 -7.32 12.55
CA THR A 48 4.79 -6.82 13.50
C THR A 48 4.48 -5.41 13.99
N LEU A 49 3.89 -4.57 13.12
CA LEU A 49 3.48 -3.21 13.46
C LEU A 49 2.10 -3.15 14.15
N GLY A 50 1.41 -4.28 14.32
CA GLY A 50 0.06 -4.33 14.91
C GLY A 50 -1.02 -3.70 14.04
N ILE A 51 -0.83 -3.66 12.72
CA ILE A 51 -1.75 -3.03 11.77
C ILE A 51 -2.79 -4.05 11.30
N GLU A 52 -3.95 -4.03 11.95
CA GLU A 52 -5.06 -4.95 11.63
C GLU A 52 -5.93 -4.47 10.46
N ARG A 53 -6.00 -3.16 10.22
CA ARG A 53 -6.72 -2.57 9.07
C ARG A 53 -5.93 -1.44 8.46
N TYR A 54 -5.95 -1.35 7.13
CA TYR A 54 -5.21 -0.34 6.41
C TYR A 54 -5.84 -0.01 5.06
N SER A 55 -5.46 1.13 4.49
CA SER A 55 -5.73 1.47 3.09
C SER A 55 -4.42 1.41 2.32
N VAL A 56 -4.47 0.90 1.09
CA VAL A 56 -3.32 0.93 0.18
C VAL A 56 -3.46 2.03 -0.84
N TRP A 57 -2.32 2.64 -1.17
CA TRP A 57 -2.22 3.64 -2.22
C TRP A 57 -1.03 3.33 -3.12
N GLY A 58 -1.28 3.31 -4.43
CA GLY A 58 -0.26 3.08 -5.44
C GLY A 58 -0.46 3.99 -6.63
N THR A 59 0.63 4.57 -7.13
CA THR A 59 0.66 5.38 -8.34
C THR A 59 1.68 4.83 -9.33
N SER A 60 1.33 4.84 -10.62
CA SER A 60 2.20 4.37 -11.70
C SER A 60 2.78 2.97 -11.41
N ALA A 61 4.11 2.81 -11.37
CA ALA A 61 4.79 1.57 -11.04
C ALA A 61 4.46 1.00 -9.65
N GLY A 62 3.89 1.80 -8.74
CA GLY A 62 3.41 1.35 -7.43
C GLY A 62 1.97 0.80 -7.45
N ALA A 63 1.19 1.05 -8.50
CA ALA A 63 -0.20 0.56 -8.56
C ALA A 63 -0.29 -0.99 -8.59
N PRO A 64 0.53 -1.71 -9.39
CA PRO A 64 0.53 -3.18 -9.35
C PRO A 64 0.83 -3.76 -7.96
N TYR A 65 1.72 -3.12 -7.18
CA TYR A 65 2.06 -3.54 -5.82
C TYR A 65 0.91 -3.27 -4.85
N ALA A 66 0.23 -2.13 -4.98
CA ALA A 66 -0.97 -1.86 -4.20
C ALA A 66 -2.07 -2.91 -4.47
N TYR A 67 -2.26 -3.31 -5.74
CA TYR A 67 -3.20 -4.39 -6.08
C TYR A 67 -2.78 -5.75 -5.55
N ALA A 68 -1.50 -6.10 -5.67
CA ALA A 68 -0.98 -7.36 -5.16
C ALA A 68 -1.15 -7.48 -3.63
N LEU A 69 -1.08 -6.36 -2.91
CA LEU A 69 -1.35 -6.32 -1.47
C LEU A 69 -2.86 -6.37 -1.16
N ALA A 70 -3.69 -5.64 -1.92
CA ALA A 70 -5.13 -5.53 -1.63
C ALA A 70 -5.97 -6.74 -2.06
N ALA A 71 -5.64 -7.35 -3.21
CA ALA A 71 -6.45 -8.41 -3.79
C ALA A 71 -6.62 -9.66 -2.89
N PRO A 72 -5.55 -10.16 -2.23
CA PRO A 72 -5.66 -11.30 -1.31
C PRO A 72 -6.10 -10.92 0.11
N ASP A 73 -5.92 -9.66 0.55
CA ASP A 73 -6.14 -9.23 1.95
C ASP A 73 -7.43 -8.41 2.13
N ARG A 74 -8.54 -8.95 1.63
CA ARG A 74 -9.84 -8.24 1.60
C ARG A 74 -10.45 -7.99 2.99
N GLU A 75 -9.97 -8.69 4.01
CA GLU A 75 -10.47 -8.56 5.39
C GLU A 75 -9.81 -7.39 6.13
N ARG A 76 -8.52 -7.13 5.85
CA ARG A 76 -7.77 -6.04 6.47
C ARG A 76 -7.80 -4.75 5.66
N VAL A 77 -7.94 -4.85 4.33
CA VAL A 77 -7.85 -3.70 3.45
C VAL A 77 -9.21 -3.00 3.33
N GLY A 78 -9.27 -1.74 3.78
CA GLY A 78 -10.39 -0.83 3.59
C GLY A 78 -10.50 -0.29 2.15
N PRO A 79 -11.19 0.83 1.91
CA PRO A 79 -11.24 1.42 0.56
C PRO A 79 -9.82 1.75 0.07
N TRP A 80 -9.44 1.18 -1.08
CA TRP A 80 -8.15 1.42 -1.75
C TRP A 80 -8.28 2.48 -2.84
N LEU A 81 -7.26 3.33 -2.99
CA LEU A 81 -7.22 4.37 -4.02
C LEU A 81 -6.09 4.08 -5.02
N GLN A 82 -6.42 4.01 -6.31
CA GLN A 82 -5.43 4.10 -7.38
C GLN A 82 -5.34 5.56 -7.84
N HIS A 83 -4.12 6.12 -7.89
CA HIS A 83 -3.91 7.40 -8.55
C HIS A 83 -3.10 7.18 -9.85
N SER A 84 -3.82 6.83 -10.91
CA SER A 84 -3.45 7.12 -12.29
C SER A 84 -4.47 8.14 -12.78
N GLY A 85 -4.09 9.19 -13.49
CA GLY A 85 -4.97 10.32 -13.87
C GLY A 85 -6.30 10.01 -14.58
N LYS A 86 -6.72 8.74 -14.73
CA LYS A 86 -8.10 8.33 -15.06
C LYS A 86 -8.59 7.19 -14.15
N ARG A 87 -9.83 7.37 -13.69
CA ARG A 87 -10.77 6.47 -12.95
C ARG A 87 -10.48 6.22 -11.47
N ARG A 88 -11.39 6.78 -10.65
CA ARG A 88 -11.63 6.47 -9.25
C ARG A 88 -12.55 5.24 -9.21
N LEU A 89 -12.07 4.07 -8.80
CA LEU A 89 -12.93 2.91 -8.52
C LEU A 89 -13.34 2.99 -7.05
N HIS A 90 -14.64 3.05 -6.77
CA HIS A 90 -15.20 3.12 -5.42
C HIS A 90 -16.18 1.96 -5.25
N LEU A 91 -15.84 0.95 -4.44
CA LEU A 91 -16.74 -0.07 -3.91
C LEU A 91 -16.14 -0.59 -2.58
N PRO A 92 -16.94 -1.03 -1.60
CA PRO A 92 -18.40 -1.06 -1.50
C PRO A 92 -18.95 -0.20 -0.36
N ARG A 93 -20.23 0.19 -0.47
CA ARG A 93 -21.08 0.41 0.70
C ARG A 93 -21.91 -0.85 0.90
N ARG A 94 -21.91 -1.38 2.13
CA ARG A 94 -23.12 -2.03 2.65
C ARG A 94 -23.94 -0.97 3.34
#